data_AF-A0A4Q4CSN6-F1
#
_entry.id   AF-A0A4Q4CSN6-F1
#
_cell.length_a   1.000
_cell.length_b   1.000
_cell.length_c   1.000
_cell.angle_alpha   90.00
_cell.angle_beta   90.00
_cell.angle_gamma   90.00
#
_symmetry.space_group_name_H-M   'P 1'
#
loop_
_entity.id
_entity.type
_entity.pdbx_description
1 polymer ?
#
loop_
_entity_poly.entity_id
_entity_poly.type
_entity_poly.pdbx_seq_one_letter_code
_entity_poly.pdbx_strand_id
1 'polypeptide(L)'
;IEKLDRIKKVPGRERVIQDIEVPLEALPEFLAWFDAEVGMRPVWLCPLRTTRAWSSYPLETGAIYVNVGFWGTVVVPADAAPGSVNRAVEAKVHELGGHKSLYSEAFYDEATFATLYGTAAIDSLRERYDPDARLTNLYDKAVRNS
;
A
#
# COMPACT_ATOMS: atom_id res chain seq x y z
N ILE A 1 -9.76 -9.40 25.71
CA ILE A 1 -10.91 -9.69 24.82
C ILE A 1 -10.44 -10.56 23.65
N GLU A 2 -9.40 -10.16 22.91
CA GLU A 2 -8.83 -10.89 21.74
C GLU A 2 -8.51 -12.38 21.93
N LYS A 3 -7.91 -12.81 23.06
CA LYS A 3 -7.57 -14.23 23.28
C LYS A 3 -8.81 -15.14 23.37
N LEU A 4 -9.89 -14.65 23.98
CA LEU A 4 -11.12 -15.43 24.12
C LEU A 4 -11.88 -15.53 22.79
N ASP A 5 -11.84 -14.47 21.99
CA ASP A 5 -12.48 -14.40 20.68
C ASP A 5 -11.78 -15.31 19.66
N ARG A 6 -10.44 -15.39 19.71
CA ARG A 6 -9.67 -16.36 18.89
C ARG A 6 -10.02 -17.80 19.23
N ILE A 7 -10.17 -18.13 20.52
CA ILE A 7 -10.60 -19.48 20.97
C ILE A 7 -12.04 -19.77 20.52
N LYS A 8 -12.92 -18.76 20.55
CA LYS A 8 -14.32 -18.85 20.12
C LYS A 8 -14.51 -18.74 18.59
N LYS A 9 -13.44 -18.58 17.82
CA LYS A 9 -13.46 -18.37 16.36
C LYS A 9 -14.35 -17.20 15.94
N VAL A 10 -14.43 -16.16 16.77
CA VAL A 10 -15.14 -14.93 16.40
C VAL A 10 -14.33 -14.23 15.31
N PRO A 11 -14.94 -13.90 14.15
CA PRO A 11 -14.24 -13.19 13.08
C PRO A 11 -13.59 -11.89 13.57
N GLY A 12 -12.35 -11.67 13.13
CA GLY A 12 -11.63 -10.44 13.39
C GLY A 12 -12.07 -9.31 12.46
N ARG A 13 -11.49 -8.13 12.68
CA ARG A 13 -11.60 -6.99 11.75
C ARG A 13 -10.22 -6.51 11.37
N GLU A 14 -9.99 -6.28 10.10
CA GLU A 14 -8.77 -5.66 9.59
C GLU A 14 -9.08 -4.27 9.06
N ARG A 15 -8.26 -3.27 9.43
CA ARG A 15 -8.33 -1.93 8.83
C ARG A 15 -7.66 -1.99 7.47
N VAL A 16 -8.40 -1.63 6.42
CA VAL A 16 -7.88 -1.54 5.05
C VAL A 16 -8.09 -0.10 4.63
N ILE A 17 -6.99 0.65 4.59
CA ILE A 17 -6.95 2.08 4.28
C ILE A 17 -5.82 2.23 3.29
N GLN A 18 -6.11 2.41 2.01
CA GLN A 18 -5.08 2.58 0.99
C GLN A 18 -5.56 3.49 -0.12
N ASP A 19 -4.62 4.24 -0.68
CA ASP A 19 -4.72 4.84 -2.00
C ASP A 19 -3.62 4.23 -2.85
N ILE A 20 -3.98 3.81 -4.05
CA ILE A 20 -3.10 3.10 -4.98
C ILE A 20 -3.27 3.70 -6.37
N GLU A 21 -2.24 3.64 -7.19
CA GLU A 21 -2.28 4.00 -8.59
C GLU A 21 -2.31 2.74 -9.42
N VAL A 22 -3.39 2.56 -10.17
CA VAL A 22 -3.53 1.44 -11.10
C VAL A 22 -3.43 1.99 -12.52
N PRO A 23 -2.64 1.40 -13.43
CA PRO A 23 -2.66 1.78 -14.84
C PRO A 23 -4.08 1.70 -15.39
N LEU A 24 -4.47 2.66 -16.24
CA LEU A 24 -5.85 2.78 -16.73
C LEU A 24 -6.35 1.47 -17.37
N GLU A 25 -5.50 0.80 -18.13
CA GLU A 25 -5.77 -0.47 -18.81
C GLU A 25 -6.03 -1.64 -17.84
N ALA A 26 -5.45 -1.60 -16.64
CA ALA A 26 -5.58 -2.64 -15.62
C ALA A 26 -6.71 -2.34 -14.60
N LEU A 27 -7.29 -1.14 -14.63
CA LEU A 27 -8.33 -0.73 -13.68
C LEU A 27 -9.54 -1.69 -13.65
N PRO A 28 -10.13 -2.14 -14.77
CA PRO A 28 -11.27 -3.04 -14.73
C PRO A 28 -10.94 -4.37 -14.02
N GLU A 29 -9.74 -4.90 -14.24
CA GLU A 29 -9.28 -6.12 -13.59
C GLU A 29 -9.11 -5.90 -12.08
N PHE A 30 -8.46 -4.79 -11.68
CA PHE A 30 -8.30 -4.46 -10.27
C PHE A 30 -9.65 -4.33 -9.56
N LEU A 31 -10.62 -3.61 -10.15
CA LEU A 31 -11.92 -3.39 -9.53
C LEU A 31 -12.74 -4.68 -9.42
N ALA A 32 -12.69 -5.54 -10.43
CA ALA A 32 -13.36 -6.84 -10.39
C ALA A 32 -12.78 -7.75 -9.28
N TRP A 33 -11.45 -7.81 -9.19
CA TRP A 33 -10.76 -8.54 -8.12
C TRP A 33 -11.06 -7.95 -6.75
N PHE A 34 -10.99 -6.62 -6.59
CA PHE A 34 -11.21 -5.94 -5.32
C PHE A 34 -12.63 -6.14 -4.82
N ASP A 35 -13.62 -6.12 -5.72
CA ASP A 35 -15.00 -6.42 -5.36
C ASP A 35 -15.18 -7.85 -4.89
N ALA A 36 -14.61 -8.82 -5.60
CA ALA A 36 -14.74 -10.24 -5.29
C ALA A 36 -14.03 -10.64 -3.99
N GLU A 37 -12.80 -10.17 -3.79
CA GLU A 37 -11.93 -10.61 -2.70
C GLU A 37 -12.04 -9.74 -1.44
N VAL A 38 -12.30 -8.43 -1.59
CA VAL A 38 -12.32 -7.48 -0.47
C VAL A 38 -13.75 -7.00 -0.19
N GLY A 39 -14.54 -6.72 -1.23
CA GLY A 39 -15.94 -6.30 -1.12
C GLY A 39 -16.17 -4.95 -0.45
N MET A 40 -15.11 -4.18 -0.16
CA MET A 40 -15.19 -2.90 0.53
C MET A 40 -15.80 -1.81 -0.36
N ARG A 41 -16.68 -0.98 0.22
CA ARG A 41 -17.32 0.17 -0.43
C ARG A 41 -17.44 1.33 0.55
N PRO A 42 -17.42 2.59 0.08
CA PRO A 42 -17.25 3.03 -1.31
C PRO A 42 -15.79 2.93 -1.80
N VAL A 43 -15.60 2.99 -3.13
CA VAL A 43 -14.29 3.10 -3.80
C VAL A 43 -14.25 4.42 -4.57
N TRP A 44 -13.19 5.19 -4.40
CA TRP A 44 -12.97 6.49 -5.04
C TRP A 44 -12.02 6.34 -6.21
N LEU A 45 -12.32 7.00 -7.33
CA LEU A 45 -11.53 6.93 -8.55
C LEU A 45 -11.13 8.34 -8.99
N CYS A 46 -9.83 8.59 -9.09
CA CYS A 46 -9.27 9.87 -9.53
C CYS A 46 -8.19 9.65 -10.60
N PRO A 47 -8.51 9.86 -11.90
CA PRO A 47 -7.52 9.76 -12.97
C PRO A 47 -6.42 10.81 -12.80
N LEU A 48 -5.17 10.40 -13.02
CA LEU A 48 -4.00 11.26 -12.95
C LEU A 48 -2.97 10.90 -14.02
N ARG A 49 -2.11 11.86 -14.32
CA ARG A 49 -0.99 11.69 -15.25
C ARG A 49 0.17 12.56 -14.78
N THR A 50 1.31 11.94 -14.51
CA THR A 50 2.52 12.72 -14.21
C THR A 50 3.14 13.27 -15.49
N THR A 51 3.63 14.51 -15.42
CA THR A 51 4.33 15.19 -16.52
C THR A 51 5.85 15.11 -16.38
N ARG A 52 6.34 14.51 -15.29
CA ARG A 52 7.77 14.30 -15.01
C ARG A 52 7.99 13.03 -14.19
N ALA A 53 9.21 12.51 -14.23
CA ALA A 53 9.62 11.42 -13.36
C ALA A 53 9.77 11.90 -11.91
N TRP A 54 9.42 11.02 -10.96
CA TRP A 54 9.59 11.24 -9.53
C TRP A 54 10.42 10.12 -8.92
N SER A 55 11.49 10.47 -8.21
CA SER A 55 12.49 9.51 -7.75
C SER A 55 11.96 8.49 -6.73
N SER A 56 11.05 8.91 -5.85
CA SER A 56 10.50 8.07 -4.76
C SER A 56 9.07 7.62 -4.99
N TYR A 57 8.53 7.87 -6.19
CA TYR A 57 7.17 7.52 -6.58
C TYR A 57 7.10 7.30 -8.10
N PRO A 58 7.80 6.26 -8.62
CA PRO A 58 8.07 6.13 -10.04
C PRO A 58 6.82 5.66 -10.81
N LEU A 59 5.98 6.62 -11.21
CA LEU A 59 4.95 6.40 -12.22
C LEU A 59 5.51 6.68 -13.62
N GLU A 60 5.05 5.93 -14.63
CA GLU A 60 5.44 6.17 -16.01
C GLU A 60 4.98 7.57 -16.48
N THR A 61 5.92 8.37 -17.00
CA THR A 61 5.61 9.74 -17.43
C THR A 61 4.76 9.74 -18.68
N GLY A 62 3.64 10.46 -18.64
CA GLY A 62 2.68 10.53 -19.76
C GLY A 62 1.62 9.43 -19.75
N ALA A 63 1.83 8.32 -19.04
CA ALA A 63 0.83 7.29 -18.83
C ALA A 63 -0.29 7.78 -17.90
N ILE A 64 -1.50 7.26 -18.10
CA ILE A 64 -2.65 7.55 -17.25
C ILE A 64 -2.76 6.45 -16.21
N TYR A 65 -2.70 6.86 -14.95
CA TYR A 65 -3.04 6.02 -13.81
C TYR A 65 -4.38 6.50 -13.25
N VAL A 66 -5.08 5.62 -12.55
CA VAL A 66 -6.22 5.99 -11.74
C VAL A 66 -5.84 5.75 -10.29
N ASN A 67 -5.86 6.83 -9.49
CA ASN A 67 -5.78 6.70 -8.05
C ASN A 67 -7.10 6.08 -7.56
N VAL A 68 -6.99 4.93 -6.89
CA VAL A 68 -8.10 4.16 -6.35
C VAL A 68 -7.99 4.22 -4.83
N GLY A 69 -8.92 4.92 -4.19
CA GLY A 69 -8.94 5.12 -2.74
C GLY A 69 -10.05 4.33 -2.06
N PHE A 70 -9.71 3.63 -0.98
CA PHE A 70 -10.65 2.89 -0.14
C PHE A 70 -10.18 2.85 1.32
N TRP A 71 -11.13 3.04 2.24
CA TRP A 71 -10.85 3.14 3.67
C TRP A 71 -11.99 2.59 4.51
N GLY A 72 -11.66 1.65 5.38
CA GLY A 72 -12.64 1.06 6.27
C GLY A 72 -12.09 -0.14 7.03
N THR A 73 -13.00 -1.01 7.45
CA THR A 73 -12.65 -2.29 8.06
C THR A 73 -13.39 -3.43 7.38
N VAL A 74 -12.69 -4.52 7.12
CA VAL A 74 -13.27 -5.78 6.60
C VAL A 74 -13.27 -6.84 7.67
N VAL A 75 -14.20 -7.80 7.53
CA VAL A 75 -14.24 -8.98 8.39
C VAL A 75 -13.20 -9.98 7.89
N VAL A 76 -12.39 -10.51 8.80
CA VAL A 76 -11.38 -11.53 8.49
C VAL A 76 -11.58 -12.76 9.38
N PRO A 77 -11.13 -13.95 8.96
CA PRO A 77 -11.08 -15.11 9.84
C PRO A 77 -10.36 -14.82 11.17
N ALA A 78 -10.76 -15.49 12.25
CA ALA A 78 -10.23 -15.26 13.60
C ALA A 78 -8.71 -15.54 13.72
N ASP A 79 -8.18 -16.37 12.82
CA ASP A 79 -6.80 -16.82 12.71
C ASP A 79 -6.04 -16.16 11.54
N ALA A 80 -6.63 -15.17 10.88
CA ALA A 80 -5.95 -14.40 9.84
C ALA A 80 -4.69 -13.73 10.40
N ALA A 81 -3.63 -13.72 9.59
CA ALA A 81 -2.42 -12.99 9.94
C ALA A 81 -2.70 -11.48 9.90
N PRO A 82 -2.02 -10.67 10.74
CA PRO A 82 -2.16 -9.22 10.66
C PRO A 82 -1.82 -8.69 9.26
N GLY A 83 -2.71 -7.85 8.73
CA GLY A 83 -2.53 -7.23 7.41
C GLY A 83 -2.77 -8.18 6.25
N SER A 84 -3.40 -9.35 6.43
CA SER A 84 -3.65 -10.32 5.36
C SER A 84 -4.33 -9.70 4.15
N VAL A 85 -5.35 -8.85 4.37
CA VAL A 85 -6.07 -8.20 3.27
C VAL A 85 -5.24 -7.07 2.67
N ASN A 86 -4.55 -6.27 3.49
CA ASN A 86 -3.66 -5.23 3.00
C ASN A 86 -2.54 -5.78 2.11
N ARG A 87 -1.93 -6.90 2.52
CA ARG A 87 -0.89 -7.62 1.76
C ARG A 87 -1.43 -8.15 0.44
N ALA A 88 -2.66 -8.69 0.43
CA ALA A 88 -3.30 -9.16 -0.79
C ALA A 88 -3.54 -8.02 -1.79
N VAL A 89 -4.01 -6.87 -1.30
CA VAL A 89 -4.18 -5.65 -2.11
C VAL A 89 -2.83 -5.18 -2.65
N GLU A 90 -1.81 -5.06 -1.81
CA GLU A 90 -0.46 -4.65 -2.21
C GLU A 90 0.13 -5.57 -3.29
N ALA A 91 -0.06 -6.89 -3.14
CA ALA A 91 0.38 -7.87 -4.12
C ALA A 91 -0.35 -7.72 -5.45
N LYS A 92 -1.69 -7.56 -5.45
CA LYS A 92 -2.46 -7.40 -6.68
C LYS A 92 -2.13 -6.09 -7.40
N VAL A 93 -1.92 -5.01 -6.65
CA VAL A 93 -1.48 -3.73 -7.21
C VAL A 93 -0.13 -3.88 -7.91
N HIS A 94 0.82 -4.56 -7.27
CA HIS A 94 2.13 -4.79 -7.87
C HIS A 94 2.07 -5.67 -9.12
N GLU A 95 1.27 -6.75 -9.08
CA GLU A 95 1.02 -7.63 -10.22
C GLU A 95 0.53 -6.86 -11.46
N LEU A 96 -0.33 -5.86 -11.24
CA LEU A 96 -0.91 -5.02 -12.28
C LEU A 96 -0.03 -3.83 -12.70
N GLY A 97 1.24 -3.78 -12.25
CA GLY A 97 2.14 -2.66 -12.55
C GLY A 97 1.72 -1.35 -11.88
N GLY A 98 0.88 -1.42 -10.85
CA GLY A 98 0.45 -0.30 -10.04
C GLY A 98 1.42 0.04 -8.93
N HIS A 99 1.05 1.05 -8.16
CA HIS A 99 1.85 1.57 -7.06
C HIS A 99 0.98 1.95 -5.86
N LYS A 100 1.53 1.91 -4.65
CA LYS A 100 0.80 2.25 -3.42
C LYS A 100 1.32 3.55 -2.82
N SER A 101 0.41 4.43 -2.40
CA SER A 101 0.74 5.61 -1.61
C SER A 101 1.14 5.27 -0.18
N LEU A 102 2.16 5.96 0.35
CA LEU A 102 2.74 5.71 1.68
C LEU A 102 2.15 6.56 2.81
N TYR A 103 0.82 6.78 2.82
CA TYR A 103 0.15 7.51 3.92
C TYR A 103 -0.44 6.61 5.00
N SER A 104 -0.55 5.31 4.72
CA SER A 104 -1.13 4.29 5.59
C SER A 104 -0.18 3.11 5.76
N GLU A 105 -0.58 2.13 6.58
CA GLU A 105 0.17 0.90 6.82
C GLU A 105 0.59 0.25 5.50
N ALA A 106 1.88 -0.05 5.36
CA ALA A 106 2.46 -0.78 4.25
C ALA A 106 3.13 -2.05 4.78
N PHE A 107 2.96 -3.18 4.10
CA PHE A 107 3.37 -4.49 4.62
C PHE A 107 4.53 -5.14 3.85
N TYR A 108 5.22 -4.37 3.00
CA TYR A 108 6.37 -4.80 2.22
C TYR A 108 7.58 -5.17 3.10
N ASP A 109 8.34 -6.19 2.68
CA ASP A 109 9.70 -6.35 3.19
C ASP A 109 10.62 -5.23 2.67
N GLU A 110 11.77 -5.08 3.33
CA GLU A 110 12.71 -3.98 3.07
C GLU A 110 13.26 -4.00 1.64
N ALA A 111 13.48 -5.18 1.05
CA ALA A 111 14.03 -5.31 -0.31
C ALA A 111 12.98 -4.94 -1.37
N THR A 112 11.75 -5.44 -1.24
CA THR A 112 10.62 -5.05 -2.09
C THR A 112 10.35 -3.56 -1.95
N PHE A 113 10.34 -3.02 -0.73
CA PHE A 113 10.12 -1.60 -0.50
C PHE A 113 11.20 -0.73 -1.16
N ALA A 114 12.48 -1.09 -1.01
CA ALA A 114 13.59 -0.37 -1.64
C ALA A 114 13.46 -0.35 -3.18
N THR A 115 13.01 -1.46 -3.76
CA THR A 115 12.77 -1.57 -5.21
C THR A 115 11.62 -0.68 -5.67
N LEU A 116 10.51 -0.68 -4.94
CA LEU A 116 9.32 0.10 -5.29
C LEU A 116 9.53 1.61 -5.12
N TYR A 117 10.18 2.02 -4.03
CA TYR A 117 10.24 3.44 -3.62
C TYR A 117 11.60 4.10 -3.81
N GLY A 118 12.59 3.38 -4.37
CA GLY A 118 13.89 3.97 -4.73
C GLY A 118 14.59 4.65 -3.54
N THR A 119 14.65 3.97 -2.40
CA THR A 119 15.09 4.57 -1.11
C THR A 119 16.48 5.20 -1.16
N ALA A 120 17.37 4.69 -2.02
CA ALA A 120 18.73 5.18 -2.20
C ALA A 120 18.82 6.71 -2.45
N ALA A 121 17.87 7.27 -3.21
CA ALA A 121 17.84 8.71 -3.46
C ALA A 121 17.61 9.50 -2.16
N ILE A 122 16.68 9.05 -1.33
CA ILE A 122 16.38 9.68 -0.03
C ILE A 122 17.51 9.42 0.97
N ASP A 123 18.10 8.24 0.97
CA ASP A 123 19.21 7.90 1.85
C ASP A 123 20.43 8.79 1.59
N SER A 124 20.78 9.05 0.33
CA SER A 124 21.87 9.98 0.00
C SER A 124 21.62 11.41 0.50
N LEU A 125 20.36 11.85 0.52
CA LEU A 125 19.99 13.16 1.09
C LEU A 125 20.10 13.14 2.61
N ARG A 126 19.73 12.04 3.26
CA ARG A 126 19.86 11.88 4.72
C ARG A 126 21.33 11.92 5.15
N GLU A 127 22.22 11.24 4.44
CA GLU A 127 23.67 11.31 4.74
C GLU A 127 24.21 12.74 4.74
N ARG A 128 23.69 13.59 3.84
CA ARG A 128 24.11 14.99 3.71
C ARG A 128 23.48 15.91 4.74
N TYR A 129 22.20 15.71 5.06
CA TYR A 129 21.40 16.67 5.82
C TYR A 129 21.01 16.20 7.24
N ASP A 130 21.20 14.92 7.55
CA ASP A 130 20.99 14.30 8.86
C ASP A 130 22.12 13.28 9.15
N PRO A 131 23.39 13.73 9.21
CA PRO A 131 24.55 12.83 9.35
C PRO A 131 24.56 12.05 10.67
N ASP A 132 23.86 12.54 11.69
CA ASP A 132 23.71 11.87 12.99
C ASP A 132 22.50 10.91 13.04
N ALA A 133 21.82 10.71 11.90
CA ALA A 133 20.66 9.81 11.73
C ALA A 133 19.55 10.02 12.78
N ARG A 134 19.21 11.29 13.06
CA ARG A 134 18.19 11.66 14.05
C ARG A 134 16.77 11.39 13.55
N LEU A 135 16.57 11.39 12.24
CA LEU A 135 15.30 11.07 11.57
C LEU A 135 15.30 9.62 11.09
N THR A 136 14.15 8.96 11.18
CA THR A 136 13.95 7.60 10.63
C THR A 136 14.18 7.59 9.12
N ASN A 137 14.70 6.49 8.58
CA ASN A 137 14.70 6.27 7.13
C ASN A 137 13.26 6.05 6.62
N LEU A 138 13.09 6.02 5.29
CA LEU A 138 11.76 5.92 4.69
C LEU A 138 11.07 4.59 5.03
N TYR A 139 11.81 3.48 5.05
CA TYR A 139 11.25 2.15 5.35
C TYR A 139 10.75 2.06 6.79
N ASP A 140 11.57 2.47 7.75
CA ASP A 140 11.23 2.48 9.17
C ASP A 140 10.00 3.36 9.42
N LYS A 141 9.93 4.53 8.76
CA LYS A 141 8.77 5.42 8.83
C LYS A 141 7.51 4.76 8.28
N ALA A 142 7.58 4.16 7.09
CA ALA A 142 6.40 3.76 6.33
C ALA A 142 5.93 2.32 6.60
N VAL A 143 6.80 1.47 7.16
CA VAL A 143 6.53 0.04 7.36
C VAL A 143 6.67 -0.36 8.83
N ARG A 144 7.75 0.04 9.52
CA ARG A 144 8.00 -0.42 10.91
C ARG A 144 7.23 0.38 11.97
N ASN A 145 6.91 1.64 11.69
CA ASN A 145 6.25 2.56 12.63
C ASN A 145 4.79 2.87 12.25
N SER A 146 4.17 2.03 11.42
CA SER A 146 2.82 2.20 10.89
C SER A 146 1.74 1.54 11.75
#